data_AF-A0A528TJY4-F1
#
_entry.id   AF-A0A528TJY4-F1
#
_cell.length_a   1.000
_cell.length_b   1.000
_cell.length_c   1.000
_cell.angle_alpha   90.00
_cell.angle_beta   90.00
_cell.angle_gamma   90.00
#
_symmetry.space_group_name_H-M   'P 1'
#
loop_
_entity.id
_entity.type
_entity.pdbx_description
1 polymer ?
#
loop_
_entity_poly.entity_id
_entity_poly.type
_entity_poly.pdbx_seq_one_letter_code
_entity_poly.pdbx_strand_id
1 'polypeptide(L)'
;PCEEAVNGHYPFAGDGSEEISLADFAKLFAPGGLMDRFFAQNLAPLIDMTGQDWTWKQEARSSRDLAKSTLKAFQSAAEIRSAFFPSGGSAPSVSITFTPSSLNSEVDSAVLNIDGQTVQSTQAGNAPSTVTWPG
;
A
#
# COMPACT_ATOMS: atom_id res chain seq x y z
N PRO A 1 4.11 5.88 18.79
CA PRO A 1 2.91 5.88 17.92
C PRO A 1 3.08 5.09 16.61
N CYS A 2 4.12 5.35 15.79
CA CYS A 2 4.31 4.59 14.54
C CYS A 2 4.74 3.14 14.82
N GLU A 3 5.75 2.93 15.67
CA GLU A 3 6.22 1.59 16.05
C GLU A 3 5.11 0.73 16.67
N GLU A 4 4.29 1.31 17.54
CA GLU A 4 3.18 0.62 18.18
C GLU A 4 2.12 0.13 17.19
N ALA A 5 1.90 0.87 16.10
CA ALA A 5 0.95 0.49 15.06
C ALA A 5 1.47 -0.60 14.10
N VAL A 6 2.79 -0.83 14.02
CA VAL A 6 3.38 -1.73 13.01
C VAL A 6 4.16 -2.90 13.60
N ASN A 7 4.69 -2.79 14.82
CA ASN A 7 5.49 -3.84 15.44
C ASN A 7 4.64 -5.06 15.74
N GLY A 8 5.08 -6.23 15.27
CA GLY A 8 4.37 -7.50 15.48
C GLY A 8 3.10 -7.66 14.66
N HIS A 9 2.74 -6.66 13.83
CA HIS A 9 1.54 -6.70 13.01
C HIS A 9 1.86 -7.05 11.55
N TYR A 10 1.15 -8.02 10.99
CA TYR A 10 1.13 -8.23 9.54
C TYR A 10 0.52 -6.99 8.85
N PRO A 11 1.03 -6.53 7.70
CA PRO A 11 2.10 -7.12 6.86
C PRO A 11 3.53 -6.64 7.18
N PHE A 12 3.72 -5.82 8.21
CA PHE A 12 5.04 -5.25 8.54
C PHE A 12 5.95 -6.25 9.26
N ALA A 13 5.38 -7.11 10.09
CA ALA A 13 5.99 -8.33 10.59
C ALA A 13 5.36 -9.53 9.87
N GLY A 14 6.13 -10.22 9.02
CA GLY A 14 5.61 -11.31 8.19
C GLY A 14 5.13 -12.54 8.99
N ASP A 15 5.63 -12.70 10.21
CA ASP A 15 5.22 -13.72 11.19
C ASP A 15 4.28 -13.15 12.28
N GLY A 16 3.80 -11.92 12.10
CA GLY A 16 2.87 -11.28 13.04
C GLY A 16 1.56 -12.05 13.17
N SER A 17 1.15 -12.32 14.41
CA SER A 17 -0.09 -13.04 14.71
C SER A 17 -1.34 -12.16 14.66
N GLU A 18 -1.16 -10.85 14.63
CA GLU A 18 -2.21 -9.84 14.54
C GLU A 18 -2.03 -9.01 13.27
N GLU A 19 -3.14 -8.58 12.67
CA GLU A 19 -3.11 -7.70 11.50
C GLU A 19 -3.17 -6.25 11.96
N ILE A 20 -2.50 -5.34 11.24
CA ILE A 20 -2.72 -3.91 11.45
C ILE A 20 -4.20 -3.58 11.16
N SER A 21 -4.82 -2.79 12.03
CA SER A 21 -6.18 -2.30 11.76
C SER A 21 -6.17 -1.36 10.54
N LEU A 22 -7.23 -1.38 9.72
CA LEU A 22 -7.38 -0.42 8.62
C LEU A 22 -7.37 1.04 9.09
N ALA A 23 -7.84 1.29 10.32
CA ALA A 23 -7.84 2.62 10.93
C ALA A 23 -6.41 3.08 11.24
N ASP A 24 -5.56 2.22 11.80
CA ASP A 24 -4.15 2.55 12.07
C ASP A 24 -3.36 2.65 10.77
N PHE A 25 -3.63 1.77 9.81
CA PHE A 25 -3.05 1.86 8.47
C PHE A 25 -3.38 3.22 7.82
N ALA A 26 -4.65 3.66 7.85
CA ALA A 26 -5.05 4.96 7.35
C ALA A 26 -4.40 6.12 8.12
N LYS A 27 -4.34 6.04 9.45
CA LYS A 27 -3.68 7.05 10.29
C LYS A 27 -2.21 7.24 9.92
N LEU A 28 -1.53 6.18 9.52
CA LEU A 28 -0.13 6.23 9.09
C LEU A 28 0.02 6.76 7.66
N PHE A 29 -0.70 6.17 6.70
CA PHE A 29 -0.40 6.29 5.27
C PHE A 29 -1.37 7.13 4.44
N ALA A 30 -2.58 7.41 4.93
CA ALA A 30 -3.54 8.21 4.16
C ALA A 30 -2.98 9.62 3.84
N PRO A 31 -3.51 10.31 2.83
CA PRO A 31 -3.27 11.74 2.64
C PRO A 31 -3.53 12.52 3.93
N GLY A 32 -2.58 13.36 4.33
CA GLY A 32 -2.64 14.03 5.62
C GLY A 32 -2.54 13.09 6.82
N GLY A 33 -2.05 11.85 6.67
CA GLY A 33 -1.67 10.95 7.76
C GLY A 33 -0.35 11.34 8.42
N LEU A 34 0.12 10.54 9.37
CA LEU A 34 1.34 10.82 10.13
C LEU A 34 2.58 10.96 9.24
N MET A 35 2.78 10.01 8.31
CA MET A 35 3.95 10.00 7.42
C MET A 35 3.92 11.19 6.46
N ASP A 36 2.74 11.48 5.89
CA ASP A 36 2.56 12.57 4.93
C ASP A 36 2.78 13.94 5.58
N ARG A 37 2.18 14.19 6.75
CA ARG A 37 2.36 15.45 7.49
C ARG A 37 3.82 15.68 7.87
N PHE A 38 4.48 14.65 8.43
CA PHE A 38 5.87 14.78 8.81
C PHE A 38 6.75 15.07 7.60
N PHE A 39 6.53 14.35 6.50
CA PHE A 39 7.24 14.56 5.25
C PHE A 39 7.08 16.00 4.75
N ALA A 40 5.84 16.47 4.61
CA ALA A 40 5.55 17.80 4.09
C ALA A 40 6.16 18.91 4.96
N GLN A 41 6.12 18.76 6.28
CA GLN A 41 6.59 19.78 7.22
C GLN A 41 8.12 19.82 7.36
N ASN A 42 8.79 18.67 7.31
CA ASN A 42 10.19 18.56 7.71
C ASN A 42 11.14 18.19 6.57
N LEU A 43 10.68 17.40 5.60
CA LEU A 43 11.55 16.73 4.64
C LEU A 43 11.38 17.22 3.21
N ALA A 44 10.16 17.56 2.79
CA ALA A 44 9.87 17.99 1.43
C ALA A 44 10.77 19.15 0.92
N PRO A 45 11.12 20.17 1.74
CA PRO A 45 12.05 21.22 1.29
C PRO A 45 13.46 20.71 1.01
N LEU A 46 13.88 19.62 1.64
CA LEU A 46 15.24 19.06 1.63
C LEU A 46 15.46 17.99 0.55
N ILE A 47 14.39 17.53 -0.10
CA ILE A 47 14.40 16.38 -1.02
C ILE A 47 14.11 16.82 -2.45
N ASP A 48 14.86 16.28 -3.40
CA ASP A 48 14.54 16.27 -4.81
C ASP A 48 13.76 15.00 -5.16
N MET A 49 12.54 15.19 -5.65
CA MET A 49 11.57 14.13 -5.98
C MET A 49 11.35 14.00 -7.49
N THR A 50 12.18 14.64 -8.32
CA THR A 50 12.00 14.66 -9.78
C THR A 50 12.40 13.35 -10.47
N GLY A 51 13.26 12.56 -9.83
CA GLY A 51 13.71 11.25 -10.31
C GLY A 51 12.88 10.08 -9.79
N GLN A 52 13.17 8.88 -10.32
CA GLN A 52 12.58 7.62 -9.87
C GLN A 52 12.93 7.29 -8.42
N ASP A 53 14.17 7.56 -8.02
CA ASP A 53 14.58 7.52 -6.61
C ASP A 53 14.72 8.95 -6.11
N TRP A 54 14.18 9.21 -4.92
CA TRP A 54 14.34 10.50 -4.28
C TRP A 54 15.79 10.69 -3.84
N THR A 55 16.26 11.93 -3.89
CA THR A 55 17.61 12.30 -3.43
C THR A 55 17.57 13.50 -2.50
N TRP A 56 18.57 13.61 -1.63
CA TRP A 56 18.75 14.82 -0.84
C TRP A 56 19.28 15.96 -1.72
N LYS A 57 18.70 17.16 -1.58
CA LYS A 57 19.25 18.35 -2.23
C LYS A 57 20.64 18.65 -1.69
N GLN A 58 21.60 18.89 -2.59
CA GLN A 58 23.00 19.15 -2.23
C GLN A 58 23.19 20.47 -1.44
N GLU A 59 22.26 21.41 -1.63
CA GLU A 59 22.29 22.74 -1.03
C GLU A 59 21.85 22.75 0.45
N ALA A 60 21.13 21.70 0.87
CA ALA A 60 20.70 21.56 2.25
C ALA A 60 21.89 21.15 3.12
N ARG A 61 22.51 22.10 3.83
CA ARG A 61 23.64 21.82 4.73
C ARG A 61 23.35 20.68 5.73
N SER A 62 22.10 20.55 6.15
CA SER A 62 21.59 19.52 7.07
C SER A 62 21.35 18.15 6.42
N SER A 63 21.42 18.03 5.09
CA SER A 63 21.12 16.76 4.39
C SER A 63 22.30 15.81 4.30
N ARG A 64 23.54 16.30 4.55
CA ARG A 64 24.76 15.47 4.54
C ARG A 64 24.78 14.42 5.65
N ASP A 65 24.03 14.63 6.72
CA ASP A 65 23.98 13.74 7.89
C ASP A 65 22.71 12.85 7.90
N LEU A 66 21.80 13.02 6.93
CA LEU A 66 20.56 12.24 6.88
C LEU A 66 20.75 10.94 6.10
N ALA A 67 20.39 9.83 6.73
CA ALA A 67 20.52 8.52 6.14
C ALA A 67 19.66 8.38 4.87
N LYS A 68 20.24 7.77 3.82
CA LYS A 68 19.49 7.40 2.59
C LYS A 68 18.33 6.45 2.87
N SER A 69 18.43 5.63 3.93
CA SER A 69 17.35 4.73 4.35
C SER A 69 16.10 5.49 4.79
N THR A 70 16.25 6.62 5.47
CA THR A 70 15.12 7.50 5.84
C THR A 70 14.39 7.98 4.59
N LEU A 71 15.15 8.41 3.58
CA LEU A 71 14.59 8.87 2.32
C LEU A 71 13.78 7.78 1.62
N LYS A 72 14.35 6.58 1.54
CA LYS A 72 13.68 5.43 0.93
C LYS A 72 12.40 5.05 1.68
N ALA A 73 12.40 5.12 3.01
CA ALA A 73 11.21 4.84 3.82
C ALA A 73 10.06 5.81 3.51
N PHE A 74 10.33 7.12 3.36
CA PHE A 74 9.29 8.09 3.00
C PHE A 74 8.83 7.96 1.55
N GLN A 75 9.72 7.60 0.63
CA GLN A 75 9.33 7.27 -0.74
C GLN A 75 8.39 6.07 -0.76
N SER A 76 8.73 4.98 -0.07
CA SER A 76 7.86 3.80 0.04
C SER A 76 6.52 4.12 0.72
N ALA A 77 6.51 4.99 1.74
CA ALA A 77 5.25 5.45 2.34
C ALA A 77 4.36 6.21 1.35
N ALA A 78 4.95 7.02 0.45
CA ALA A 78 4.21 7.71 -0.60
C ALA A 78 3.70 6.76 -1.70
N GLU A 79 4.47 5.72 -2.03
CA GLU A 79 4.04 4.65 -2.94
C GLU A 79 2.85 3.87 -2.35
N ILE A 80 2.94 3.46 -1.08
CA ILE A 80 1.83 2.83 -0.33
C ILE A 80 0.60 3.74 -0.36
N ARG A 81 0.75 5.02 -0.03
CA ARG A 81 -0.36 5.98 -0.08
C ARG A 81 -1.02 6.02 -1.47
N SER A 82 -0.21 6.07 -2.52
CA SER A 82 -0.71 6.19 -3.89
C SER A 82 -1.44 4.93 -4.35
N ALA A 83 -1.00 3.75 -3.90
CA ALA A 83 -1.63 2.48 -4.22
C ALA A 83 -2.96 2.29 -3.47
N PHE A 84 -3.01 2.64 -2.19
CA PHE A 84 -4.15 2.34 -1.32
C PHE A 84 -5.16 3.48 -1.19
N PHE A 85 -4.78 4.73 -1.49
CA PHE A 85 -5.68 5.90 -1.40
C PHE A 85 -5.77 6.64 -2.75
N PRO A 86 -6.11 5.95 -3.85
CA PRO A 86 -6.07 6.54 -5.20
C PRO A 86 -7.05 7.71 -5.39
N SER A 87 -8.10 7.80 -4.58
CA SER A 87 -9.08 8.89 -4.58
C SER A 87 -8.69 10.08 -3.69
N GLY A 88 -7.58 9.98 -2.96
CA GLY A 88 -7.17 10.98 -1.97
C GLY A 88 -7.99 10.98 -0.68
N GLY A 89 -8.86 9.99 -0.48
CA GLY A 89 -9.71 9.86 0.71
C GLY A 89 -8.94 9.40 1.96
N SER A 90 -9.64 9.37 3.10
CA SER A 90 -9.10 8.89 4.38
C SER A 90 -9.24 7.39 4.59
N ALA A 91 -10.02 6.69 3.75
CA ALA A 91 -10.18 5.25 3.78
C ALA A 91 -9.43 4.61 2.60
N PRO A 92 -8.73 3.48 2.82
CA PRO A 92 -8.07 2.77 1.73
C PRO A 92 -9.11 2.13 0.80
N SER A 93 -8.81 2.07 -0.49
CA SER A 93 -9.63 1.41 -1.51
C SER A 93 -8.76 0.98 -2.69
N VAL A 94 -8.80 -0.29 -3.03
CA VAL A 94 -8.05 -0.92 -4.13
C VAL A 94 -9.02 -1.70 -5.00
N SER A 95 -9.03 -1.42 -6.29
CA SER A 95 -9.83 -2.19 -7.27
C SER A 95 -8.91 -3.11 -8.07
N ILE A 96 -9.20 -4.40 -8.04
CA ILE A 96 -8.42 -5.45 -8.70
C ILE A 96 -9.34 -6.18 -9.69
N THR A 97 -8.92 -6.24 -10.94
CA THR A 97 -9.60 -7.06 -11.95
C THR A 97 -8.94 -8.43 -12.01
N PHE A 98 -9.71 -9.47 -11.67
CA PHE A 98 -9.33 -10.86 -11.79
C PHE A 98 -9.81 -11.42 -13.13
N THR A 99 -8.88 -11.97 -13.91
CA THR A 99 -9.17 -12.64 -15.18
C THR A 99 -8.77 -14.10 -15.05
N PRO A 100 -9.72 -15.02 -14.82
CA PRO A 100 -9.39 -16.45 -14.74
C PRO A 100 -8.89 -16.95 -16.10
N SER A 101 -7.70 -17.55 -16.12
CA SER A 101 -7.04 -17.99 -17.37
C SER A 101 -7.54 -19.36 -17.82
N SER A 102 -7.38 -20.39 -16.99
CA SER A 102 -7.83 -21.75 -17.26
C SER A 102 -8.03 -22.53 -15.97
N LEU A 103 -8.79 -23.63 -16.07
CA LEU A 103 -8.93 -24.63 -15.01
C LEU A 103 -8.27 -25.94 -15.45
N ASN A 104 -7.76 -26.71 -14.51
CA ASN A 104 -7.41 -28.11 -14.76
C ASN A 104 -8.69 -28.86 -15.21
N SER A 105 -8.59 -29.76 -16.18
CA SER A 105 -9.71 -30.53 -16.73
C SER A 105 -10.46 -31.40 -15.71
N GLU A 106 -9.85 -31.71 -14.57
CA GLU A 106 -10.47 -32.46 -13.48
C GLU A 106 -11.27 -31.57 -12.50
N VAL A 107 -11.25 -30.25 -12.69
CA VAL A 107 -11.92 -29.27 -11.82
C VAL A 107 -13.08 -28.61 -12.55
N ASP A 108 -14.31 -28.80 -12.06
CA ASP A 108 -15.50 -28.21 -12.69
C ASP A 108 -15.57 -26.68 -12.53
N SER A 109 -15.18 -26.19 -11.35
CA SER A 109 -15.18 -24.75 -11.04
C SER A 109 -14.20 -24.38 -9.94
N ALA A 110 -13.81 -23.10 -9.90
CA ALA A 110 -13.08 -22.49 -8.80
C ALA A 110 -13.75 -21.18 -8.39
N VAL A 111 -13.74 -20.90 -7.08
CA VAL A 111 -14.31 -19.68 -6.51
C VAL A 111 -13.24 -18.99 -5.67
N LEU A 112 -13.00 -17.72 -5.94
CA LEU A 112 -12.22 -16.81 -5.12
C LEU A 112 -13.19 -15.88 -4.40
N ASN A 113 -13.18 -15.88 -3.06
CA ASN A 113 -13.95 -14.95 -2.24
C ASN A 113 -13.00 -13.94 -1.60
N ILE A 114 -13.31 -12.65 -1.75
CA ILE A 114 -12.59 -11.53 -1.11
C ILE A 114 -13.65 -10.63 -0.50
N ASP A 115 -13.68 -10.52 0.83
CA ASP A 115 -14.66 -9.71 1.57
C ASP A 115 -16.12 -9.93 1.10
N GLY A 116 -16.50 -11.19 0.86
CA GLY A 116 -17.85 -11.52 0.39
C GLY A 116 -18.08 -11.36 -1.12
N GLN A 117 -17.19 -10.69 -1.85
CA GLN A 117 -17.22 -10.60 -3.31
C GLN A 117 -16.63 -11.89 -3.92
N THR A 118 -17.35 -12.53 -4.83
CA THR A 118 -16.93 -13.80 -5.45
C THR A 118 -16.54 -13.63 -6.91
N VAL A 119 -15.37 -14.14 -7.27
CA VAL A 119 -14.95 -14.37 -8.66
C VAL A 119 -15.02 -15.87 -8.93
N GLN A 120 -15.78 -16.27 -9.93
CA GLN A 120 -15.94 -17.68 -10.30
C GLN A 120 -15.33 -17.97 -11.67
N SER A 121 -14.68 -19.13 -11.75
CA SER A 121 -14.12 -19.71 -12.97
C SER A 121 -14.79 -21.07 -13.21
N THR A 122 -15.12 -21.40 -14.46
CA THR A 122 -15.78 -22.67 -14.82
C THR A 122 -15.22 -23.22 -16.13
N GLN A 123 -15.40 -24.52 -16.37
CA GLN A 123 -15.03 -25.14 -17.66
C GLN A 123 -15.80 -24.55 -18.87
N ALA A 124 -17.00 -24.00 -18.64
CA ALA A 124 -17.83 -23.42 -19.68
C ALA A 124 -17.32 -22.05 -20.18
N GLY A 125 -16.43 -21.41 -19.41
CA GLY A 125 -15.85 -20.12 -19.76
C GLY A 125 -15.54 -19.25 -18.54
N ASN A 126 -14.65 -18.28 -18.76
CA ASN A 126 -14.17 -17.33 -17.76
C ASN A 126 -14.47 -15.91 -18.19
N ALA A 127 -14.95 -15.07 -17.28
CA ALA A 127 -15.15 -13.64 -17.50
C ALA A 127 -14.30 -12.83 -16.50
N PRO A 128 -13.62 -11.76 -16.95
CA PRO A 128 -12.98 -10.82 -16.03
C PRO A 128 -13.99 -10.26 -15.03
N SER A 129 -13.61 -10.22 -13.76
CA SER A 129 -14.43 -9.68 -12.67
C SER A 129 -13.60 -8.73 -11.82
N THR A 130 -14.14 -7.56 -11.50
CA THR A 130 -13.48 -6.59 -10.63
C THR A 130 -13.97 -6.74 -9.19
N VAL A 131 -13.02 -6.76 -8.25
CA VAL A 131 -13.25 -6.74 -6.81
C VAL A 131 -12.68 -5.44 -6.25
N THR A 132 -13.39 -4.82 -5.31
CA THR A 132 -12.89 -3.64 -4.58
C THR A 132 -12.66 -4.01 -3.12
N TRP A 133 -11.43 -3.82 -2.64
CA TRP A 133 -11.03 -4.07 -1.26
C TRP A 133 -10.68 -2.74 -0.56
N PRO A 134 -11.03 -2.55 0.73
CA PRO A 134 -11.89 -3.41 1.54
C PRO A 134 -13.35 -3.37 1.07
N GLY A 135 -14.02 -4.53 1.09
CA GLY A 135 -15.40 -4.73 0.60
C GLY A 135 -16.48 -4.74 1.67
#